data_AF-A0A849E6X0-F1
#
_entry.id   AF-A0A849E6X0-F1
#
_cell.length_a   1.000
_cell.length_b   1.000
_cell.length_c   1.000
_cell.angle_alpha   90.00
_cell.angle_beta   90.00
_cell.angle_gamma   90.00
#
_symmetry.space_group_name_H-M   'P 1'
#
loop_
_entity.id
_entity.type
_entity.pdbx_description
1 polymer ?
#
loop_
_entity_poly.entity_id
_entity_poly.type
_entity_poly.pdbx_seq_one_letter_code
_entity_poly.pdbx_strand_id
1 'polypeptide(L)'
;MTLALGIMAGAAFGLILLSAFFSGSETALTTSSRPRLHELEKRGDKRARTVLDLKEQPERLIGGILLGNNLVNILASALATTVFLQLFGESGVIWATLVMTALVLVFGEVLPKTYAIVYP
;
A
#
# COMPACT_ATOMS: atom_id res chain seq x y z
N MET A 1 1.36 -20.14 -21.98
CA MET A 1 0.27 -19.16 -21.80
C MET A 1 -0.21 -19.12 -20.35
N THR A 2 -0.56 -20.25 -19.74
CA THR A 2 -1.03 -20.35 -18.34
C THR A 2 0.01 -19.92 -17.29
N LEU A 3 1.29 -20.29 -17.46
CA LEU A 3 2.35 -19.89 -16.52
C LEU A 3 2.56 -18.37 -16.45
N ALA A 4 2.61 -17.70 -17.60
CA ALA A 4 2.77 -16.25 -17.67
C ALA A 4 1.58 -15.52 -17.01
N LEU A 5 0.37 -16.02 -17.23
CA LEU A 5 -0.85 -15.50 -16.62
C LEU A 5 -0.86 -15.67 -15.10
N GLY A 6 -0.40 -16.83 -14.61
CA GLY A 6 -0.19 -17.08 -13.18
C GLY A 6 0.86 -16.16 -12.55
N ILE A 7 1.98 -15.90 -13.24
CA ILE A 7 3.01 -14.97 -12.77
C ILE A 7 2.45 -13.54 -12.67
N MET A 8 1.71 -13.08 -13.69
CA MET A 8 1.11 -11.74 -13.68
C MET A 8 0.07 -11.59 -12.57
N ALA A 9 -0.78 -12.60 -12.36
CA ALA A 9 -1.75 -12.60 -11.27
C ALA A 9 -1.07 -12.62 -9.89
N GLY A 10 -0.05 -13.45 -9.72
CA GLY A 10 0.74 -13.50 -8.48
C GLY A 10 1.48 -12.18 -8.21
N ALA A 11 2.04 -11.55 -9.24
CA ALA A 11 2.67 -10.25 -9.14
C ALA A 11 1.66 -9.15 -8.77
N ALA A 12 0.48 -9.12 -9.41
CA ALA A 12 -0.59 -8.18 -9.07
C ALA A 12 -1.04 -8.35 -7.61
N PHE A 13 -1.19 -9.59 -7.13
CA PHE A 13 -1.49 -9.87 -5.74
C PHE A 13 -0.40 -9.37 -4.78
N GLY A 14 0.88 -9.65 -5.08
CA GLY A 14 1.99 -9.13 -4.29
C GLY A 14 2.05 -7.60 -4.24
N LEU A 15 1.72 -6.94 -5.35
CA LEU A 15 1.64 -5.48 -5.42
C LEU A 15 0.49 -4.91 -4.58
N ILE A 16 -0.65 -5.59 -4.47
CA ILE A 16 -1.73 -5.19 -3.56
C ILE A 16 -1.28 -5.26 -2.09
N LEU A 17 -0.54 -6.31 -1.71
CA LEU A 17 0.03 -6.40 -0.36
C LEU A 17 1.03 -5.26 -0.09
N LEU A 18 1.81 -4.90 -1.10
CA LEU A 18 2.74 -3.77 -1.01
C LEU A 18 2.01 -2.42 -0.93
N SER A 19 0.89 -2.25 -1.65
CA SER A 19 0.01 -1.09 -1.48
C SER A 19 -0.52 -1.01 -0.06
N ALA A 20 -0.97 -2.14 0.50
CA ALA A 20 -1.45 -2.19 1.87
C ALA A 20 -0.38 -1.77 2.89
N PHE A 21 0.87 -2.18 2.67
CA PHE A 21 2.00 -1.75 3.47
C PHE A 21 2.23 -0.24 3.38
N PHE A 22 2.25 0.36 2.18
CA PHE A 22 2.44 1.80 2.02
C PHE A 22 1.32 2.60 2.66
N SER A 23 0.07 2.22 2.39
CA SER A 23 -1.13 2.87 2.89
C SER A 23 -1.27 2.81 4.41
N GLY A 24 -0.98 1.64 5.00
CA GLY A 24 -0.93 1.47 6.45
C GLY A 24 0.22 2.26 7.09
N SER A 25 1.40 2.27 6.46
CA SER A 25 2.56 3.04 6.94
C SER A 25 2.31 4.54 6.94
N GLU A 26 1.67 5.07 5.89
CA GLU A 26 1.26 6.48 5.82
C GLU A 26 0.43 6.86 7.04
N THR A 27 -0.59 6.06 7.33
CA THR A 27 -1.51 6.32 8.44
C THR A 27 -0.82 6.15 9.79
N ALA A 28 -0.07 5.07 10.00
CA ALA A 28 0.66 4.84 11.25
C ALA A 28 1.68 5.97 11.54
N LEU A 29 2.41 6.42 10.53
CA LEU A 29 3.39 7.49 10.68
C LEU A 29 2.73 8.84 10.96
N THR A 30 1.59 9.13 10.32
CA THR A 30 0.86 10.38 10.53
C THR A 30 0.12 10.42 11.88
N THR A 31 -0.48 9.30 12.31
CA THR A 31 -1.25 9.22 13.56
C THR A 31 -0.40 8.97 14.81
N SER A 32 0.84 8.49 14.68
CA SER A 32 1.73 8.23 15.82
C SER A 32 1.96 9.46 16.71
N SER A 33 1.82 9.28 18.03
CA SER A 33 1.95 10.35 19.02
C SER A 33 3.40 10.81 19.21
N ARG A 34 3.71 12.07 18.84
CA ARG A 34 5.04 12.68 19.04
C ARG A 34 5.50 12.65 20.51
N PRO A 35 4.68 13.03 21.52
CA PRO A 35 5.08 12.94 22.92
C PRO A 35 5.47 11.52 23.36
N ARG A 36 4.67 10.52 22.96
CA ARG A 36 4.94 9.11 23.29
C ARG A 36 6.24 8.62 22.64
N LEU A 37 6.50 9.01 21.39
CA LEU A 37 7.74 8.68 20.69
C LEU A 37 8.97 9.31 21.35
N HIS A 38 8.89 10.58 21.79
CA HIS A 38 9.96 11.22 22.55
C HIS A 38 10.24 10.52 23.88
N GLU A 39 9.20 10.04 24.57
CA GLU A 39 9.39 9.28 25.81
C GLU A 39 10.10 7.94 25.56
N LEU A 40 9.72 7.23 24.49
CA LEU A 40 10.37 5.98 24.08
C LEU A 40 11.83 6.20 23.64
N GLU A 41 12.11 7.27 22.89
CA GLU A 41 13.47 7.65 22.50
C GLU A 41 14.34 7.90 23.73
N LYS A 42 13.84 8.66 24.72
CA LYS A 42 14.56 8.91 25.99
C LYS A 42 14.85 7.62 26.77
N ARG A 43 14.02 6.59 26.61
CA ARG A 43 14.23 5.25 27.18
C ARG A 43 15.19 4.38 26.35
N GLY A 44 15.77 4.91 25.28
CA GLY A 44 16.77 4.23 24.43
C GLY A 44 16.19 3.50 23.22
N ASP A 45 14.90 3.69 22.89
CA ASP A 45 14.28 3.05 21.72
C ASP A 45 14.76 3.71 20.41
N LYS A 46 15.61 2.99 19.69
CA LYS A 46 16.16 3.43 18.39
C LYS A 46 15.08 3.57 17.32
N ARG A 47 14.01 2.78 17.36
CA ARG A 47 12.90 2.86 16.38
C ARG A 47 12.10 4.14 16.60
N ALA A 48 11.87 4.50 17.85
CA ALA A 48 11.20 5.76 18.19
C ALA A 48 11.97 6.97 17.65
N ARG A 49 13.31 6.96 17.78
CA ARG A 49 14.18 7.97 17.17
C ARG A 49 14.02 8.03 15.65
N THR A 50 14.09 6.89 14.95
CA THR A 50 13.90 6.86 13.50
C THR A 50 12.55 7.43 13.06
N VAL A 51 11.47 7.10 13.77
CA VAL A 51 10.15 7.66 13.46
C VAL A 51 10.12 9.17 13.70
N LEU A 52 10.76 9.67 14.76
CA LEU A 52 10.88 11.11 15.00
C LEU A 52 11.65 11.81 13.89
N ASP A 53 12.82 11.29 13.49
CA ASP A 53 13.64 11.81 12.39
C ASP A 53 12.83 11.86 11.07
N LEU A 54 12.05 10.80 10.77
CA LEU A 54 11.18 10.78 9.60
C LEU A 54 10.07 11.85 9.68
N LYS A 55 9.52 12.09 10.87
CA LYS A 55 8.48 13.10 11.11
C LYS A 55 9.00 14.54 11.08
N GLU A 56 10.32 14.76 11.01
CA GLU A 56 10.91 16.09 10.76
C GLU A 56 10.84 16.49 9.28
N GLN A 57 10.70 15.53 8.37
CA GLN A 57 10.61 15.77 6.91
C GLN A 57 9.28 15.22 6.34
N PRO A 58 8.11 15.71 6.79
CA PRO A 58 6.81 15.13 6.45
C PRO A 58 6.53 15.15 4.95
N GLU A 59 6.98 16.18 4.23
CA GLU A 59 6.79 16.33 2.79
C GLU A 59 7.48 15.19 2.01
N ARG A 60 8.73 14.87 2.37
CA ARG A 60 9.50 13.79 1.75
C ARG A 60 8.95 12.42 2.13
N LEU A 61 8.55 12.27 3.40
CA LEU A 61 7.97 11.04 3.92
C LEU A 61 6.66 10.70 3.21
N ILE A 62 5.69 11.61 3.28
CA ILE A 62 4.36 11.42 2.69
C ILE A 62 4.47 11.35 1.17
N GLY A 63 5.26 12.23 0.55
CA GLY A 63 5.49 12.22 -0.89
C GLY A 63 6.07 10.89 -1.38
N GLY A 64 7.06 10.33 -0.69
CA GLY A 64 7.65 9.04 -1.04
C GLY A 64 6.67 7.87 -0.89
N ILE A 65 5.89 7.86 0.20
CA ILE A 65 4.88 6.81 0.45
C ILE A 65 3.75 6.88 -0.59
N LEU A 66 3.23 8.08 -0.88
CA LEU A 66 2.19 8.28 -1.88
C LEU A 66 2.66 7.88 -3.28
N LEU A 67 3.88 8.25 -3.64
CA LEU A 67 4.47 7.85 -4.92
C LEU A 67 4.62 6.33 -5.02
N GLY A 68 5.12 5.69 -3.97
CA GLY A 68 5.23 4.24 -3.89
C GLY A 68 3.87 3.55 -4.01
N ASN A 69 2.87 4.01 -3.25
CA ASN A 69 1.51 3.46 -3.28
C ASN A 69 0.86 3.58 -4.66
N ASN A 70 0.95 4.76 -5.28
CA ASN A 70 0.39 4.99 -6.61
C ASN A 70 1.08 4.14 -7.67
N LEU A 71 2.42 4.02 -7.60
CA LEU A 71 3.18 3.18 -8.51
C LEU A 71 2.71 1.72 -8.43
N VAL A 72 2.62 1.15 -7.22
CA VAL A 72 2.21 -0.26 -7.07
C VAL A 72 0.76 -0.49 -7.49
N ASN A 73 -0.14 0.46 -7.24
CA ASN A 73 -1.55 0.36 -7.65
C ASN A 73 -1.73 0.41 -9.17
N ILE A 74 -1.00 1.29 -9.85
CA ILE A 74 -1.00 1.38 -11.32
C ILE A 74 -0.43 0.10 -11.92
N LEU A 75 0.70 -0.39 -11.40
CA LEU A 75 1.31 -1.64 -11.87
C LEU A 75 0.39 -2.85 -11.66
N ALA A 76 -0.22 -2.97 -10.47
CA ALA A 76 -1.16 -4.05 -10.17
C ALA A 76 -2.36 -4.02 -11.13
N SER A 77 -2.92 -2.83 -11.37
CA SER A 77 -4.06 -2.64 -12.27
C SER A 77 -3.72 -2.95 -13.72
N ALA A 78 -2.53 -2.56 -14.20
CA ALA A 78 -2.07 -2.86 -15.55
C ALA A 78 -1.85 -4.37 -15.78
N LEU A 79 -1.22 -5.06 -14.82
CA LEU A 79 -1.04 -6.51 -14.86
C LEU A 79 -2.37 -7.24 -14.80
N ALA A 80 -3.26 -6.84 -13.89
CA ALA A 80 -4.60 -7.41 -13.78
C ALA A 80 -5.40 -7.20 -15.07
N THR A 81 -5.36 -6.01 -15.65
CA THR A 81 -6.05 -5.74 -16.93
C THR A 81 -5.59 -6.70 -18.03
N THR A 82 -4.28 -6.97 -18.11
CA THR A 82 -3.74 -7.94 -19.06
C THR A 82 -4.22 -9.37 -18.77
N VAL A 83 -4.26 -9.77 -17.50
CA VAL A 83 -4.80 -11.07 -17.06
C VAL A 83 -6.27 -11.21 -17.44
N PHE A 84 -7.12 -10.24 -17.11
CA PHE A 84 -8.54 -10.29 -17.39
C PHE A 84 -8.85 -10.21 -18.89
N LEU A 85 -8.09 -9.43 -19.68
CA LEU A 85 -8.23 -9.42 -21.14
C LEU A 85 -7.98 -10.81 -21.75
N GLN A 86 -6.97 -11.53 -21.27
CA GLN A 86 -6.68 -12.88 -21.76
C GLN A 86 -7.73 -13.91 -21.32
N LEU A 87 -8.42 -13.69 -20.21
CA LEU A 87 -9.45 -14.61 -19.70
C LEU A 87 -10.85 -14.33 -20.24
N PHE A 88 -11.21 -13.06 -20.46
CA PHE A 88 -12.58 -12.62 -20.74
C PHE A 88 -12.72 -11.80 -22.04
N GLY A 89 -11.64 -11.68 -22.82
CA GLY A 89 -11.61 -10.84 -24.04
C GLY A 89 -11.82 -9.36 -23.71
N GLU A 90 -12.47 -8.61 -24.59
CA GLU A 90 -12.71 -7.16 -24.40
C GLU A 90 -13.48 -6.84 -23.11
N SER A 91 -14.40 -7.72 -22.69
CA SER A 91 -15.13 -7.57 -21.42
C SER A 91 -14.20 -7.63 -20.19
N GLY A 92 -13.00 -8.18 -20.35
CA GLY A 92 -11.97 -8.25 -19.32
C GLY A 92 -11.55 -6.88 -18.78
N VAL A 93 -11.63 -5.81 -19.57
CA VAL A 93 -11.35 -4.46 -19.06
C VAL A 93 -12.34 -4.07 -17.97
N ILE A 94 -13.64 -4.32 -18.18
CA ILE A 94 -14.69 -4.01 -17.21
C ILE A 94 -14.48 -4.81 -15.92
N TRP A 95 -14.19 -6.11 -16.06
CA TRP A 95 -13.91 -6.98 -14.91
C TRP A 95 -12.66 -6.54 -14.16
N ALA A 96 -11.57 -6.22 -14.85
CA ALA A 96 -10.35 -5.71 -14.24
C ALA A 96 -10.61 -4.43 -13.46
N THR A 97 -11.30 -3.45 -14.05
CA THR A 97 -11.61 -2.19 -13.40
C THR A 97 -12.43 -2.40 -12.13
N LEU A 98 -13.52 -3.17 -12.20
CA LEU A 98 -14.39 -3.40 -11.04
C LEU A 98 -13.69 -4.18 -9.93
N VAL A 99 -13.04 -5.29 -10.28
CA VAL A 99 -12.36 -6.16 -9.32
C VAL A 99 -11.17 -5.45 -8.70
N MET A 100 -10.32 -4.79 -9.49
CA MET A 100 -9.16 -4.08 -8.95
C MET A 100 -9.54 -2.88 -8.11
N THR A 101 -10.59 -2.14 -8.48
CA THR A 101 -11.10 -1.04 -7.64
C THR A 101 -11.52 -1.58 -6.27
N ALA A 102 -12.31 -2.65 -6.23
CA ALA A 102 -12.71 -3.26 -4.97
C ALA A 102 -11.50 -3.79 -4.17
N LEU A 103 -10.58 -4.51 -4.82
CA LEU A 103 -9.43 -5.10 -4.16
C LEU A 103 -8.46 -4.04 -3.61
N VAL A 104 -8.10 -3.04 -4.40
CA VAL A 104 -7.20 -1.97 -3.98
C VAL A 104 -7.86 -1.12 -2.91
N LEU A 105 -9.12 -0.71 -3.08
CA LEU A 105 -9.80 0.10 -2.06
C LEU A 105 -9.95 -0.66 -0.75
N VAL A 106 -10.38 -1.91 -0.77
CA VAL A 106 -10.62 -2.66 0.47
C VAL A 106 -9.29 -3.08 1.09
N PHE A 107 -8.45 -3.82 0.35
CA PHE A 107 -7.27 -4.47 0.91
C PHE A 107 -6.00 -3.62 0.82
N GLY A 108 -5.85 -2.81 -0.22
CA GLY A 108 -4.70 -1.91 -0.39
C GLY A 108 -4.84 -0.60 0.39
N GLU A 109 -6.08 -0.15 0.65
CA GLU A 109 -6.31 1.20 1.16
C GLU A 109 -7.06 1.25 2.49
N VAL A 110 -8.36 0.96 2.51
CA VAL A 110 -9.23 1.21 3.66
C VAL A 110 -8.88 0.32 4.84
N LEU A 111 -8.73 -0.99 4.63
CA LEU A 111 -8.40 -1.95 5.69
C LEU A 111 -7.07 -1.63 6.38
N PRO A 112 -5.92 -1.46 5.67
CA PRO A 112 -4.65 -1.19 6.32
C PRO A 112 -4.62 0.17 7.04
N LYS A 113 -5.27 1.21 6.48
CA LYS A 113 -5.42 2.51 7.15
C LYS A 113 -6.22 2.37 8.45
N THR A 114 -7.34 1.65 8.40
CA THR A 114 -8.19 1.39 9.57
C THR A 114 -7.44 0.63 10.65
N TYR A 115 -6.68 -0.39 10.26
CA TYR A 115 -5.85 -1.17 11.18
C TYR A 115 -4.81 -0.28 11.89
N ALA A 116 -4.12 0.60 11.15
CA ALA A 116 -3.13 1.53 11.70
C ALA A 116 -3.74 2.57 12.67
N ILE A 117 -5.00 2.95 12.50
CA ILE A 117 -5.71 3.86 13.42
C ILE A 117 -6.07 3.15 14.72
N VAL A 118 -6.56 1.91 14.63
CA VAL A 118 -7.03 1.13 15.79
C VAL A 118 -5.86 0.61 16.62
N TYR A 119 -4.73 0.29 15.98
CA TYR A 119 -3.52 -0.22 16.62
C TYR A 119 -2.29 0.68 16.35
N PRO A 120 -2.25 1.90 16.94
CA PRO A 120 -1.20 2.90 16.71
C PRO A 120 0.11 2.66 17.47
#